data_AF-A0AAD6Z8R4-F1
#
_entry.id   AF-A0AAD6Z8R4-F1
#
_cell.length_a   1.000
_cell.length_b   1.000
_cell.length_c   1.000
_cell.angle_alpha   90.00
_cell.angle_beta   90.00
_cell.angle_gamma   90.00
#
_symmetry.space_group_name_H-M   'P 1'
#
loop_
_entity.id
_entity.type
_entity.pdbx_description
1 polymer ?
#
loop_
_entity_poly.entity_id
_entity_poly.type
_entity_poly.pdbx_seq_one_letter_code
_entity_poly.pdbx_strand_id
1 'polypeptide(L)' 'MYTDLSRMQCSVLTQLCMAHVGLNAFLYRFHLALSPECPLCLVPETVTHYLLACPWF' A
#
# COMPACT_ATOMS: atom_id res chain seq x y z
N MET A 1 15.48 3.29 -14.57
CA MET A 1 14.54 2.67 -13.62
C MET A 1 13.36 3.61 -13.47
N TYR A 2 12.14 3.13 -13.75
CA TYR A 2 10.87 3.91 -13.77
C TYR A 2 10.63 4.86 -14.97
N THR A 3 10.93 4.45 -16.21
CA THR A 3 10.74 5.30 -17.42
C THR A 3 9.42 5.11 -18.17
N ASP A 4 8.64 4.06 -17.88
CA ASP A 4 7.44 3.70 -18.65
C ASP A 4 6.13 3.81 -17.86
N LEU A 5 6.14 4.51 -16.72
CA LEU A 5 4.92 4.68 -15.93
C LEU A 5 4.26 6.01 -16.21
N SER A 6 2.95 5.94 -16.39
CA SER A 6 2.13 7.14 -16.53
C SER A 6 2.27 8.00 -15.27
N ARG A 7 2.09 9.33 -15.41
CA ARG A 7 2.11 10.27 -14.27
C ARG A 7 1.21 9.81 -13.11
N MET A 8 0.09 9.16 -13.42
CA MET A 8 -0.82 8.60 -12.42
C MET A 8 -0.16 7.49 -11.61
N GLN A 9 0.50 6.54 -12.26
CA GLN A 9 1.19 5.43 -11.57
C GLN A 9 2.37 5.92 -10.74
N CYS A 10 3.15 6.88 -11.25
CA CYS A 10 4.20 7.52 -10.47
C CYS A 10 3.62 8.22 -9.24
N SER A 11 2.53 8.99 -9.38
CA SER A 11 1.88 9.67 -8.25
C SER A 11 1.40 8.70 -7.17
N VAL A 12 0.77 7.59 -7.58
CA VAL A 12 0.31 6.54 -6.65
C VAL A 12 1.50 5.93 -5.92
N LEU A 13 2.60 5.64 -6.62
CA LEU A 13 3.83 5.15 -6.00
C LEU A 13 4.47 6.14 -5.05
N THR A 14 4.53 7.44 -5.38
CA THR A 14 5.05 8.44 -4.45
C THR A 14 4.19 8.52 -3.20
N GLN A 15 2.87 8.44 -3.34
CA GLN A 15 1.94 8.42 -2.21
C GLN A 15 2.07 7.15 -1.37
N LEU A 16 2.24 5.98 -2.00
CA LEU A 16 2.51 4.71 -1.33
C LEU A 16 3.84 4.77 -0.57
N CYS A 17 4.93 5.18 -1.22
CA CYS A 17 6.25 5.31 -0.61
C CYS A 17 6.29 6.34 0.52
N MET A 18 5.52 7.43 0.42
CA MET A 18 5.37 8.40 1.51
C MET A 18 4.42 7.92 2.62
N ALA A 19 3.87 6.70 2.52
CA ALA A 19 2.87 6.16 3.44
C ALA A 19 1.62 7.05 3.59
N HIS A 20 1.32 7.85 2.57
CA HIS A 20 0.11 8.68 2.51
C HIS A 20 -1.12 7.88 2.06
N VAL A 21 -0.92 6.66 1.54
CA VAL A 21 -2.03 5.77 1.18
C VAL A 21 -2.52 5.05 2.44
N GLY A 22 -3.84 5.05 2.62
CA GLY A 22 -4.53 4.35 3.70
C GLY A 22 -4.48 2.83 3.53
N LEU A 23 -3.29 2.24 3.69
CA LEU A 23 -3.12 0.80 3.81
C LEU A 23 -3.55 0.35 5.21
N ASN A 24 -4.09 -0.86 5.31
CA ASN A 24 -4.72 -1.34 6.55
C ASN A 24 -3.77 -1.27 7.75
N ALA A 25 -2.49 -1.60 7.60
CA ALA A 25 -1.53 -1.50 8.71
C ALA A 25 -1.33 -0.06 9.22
N PHE A 26 -1.37 0.93 8.32
CA PHE A 26 -1.30 2.34 8.69
C PHE A 26 -2.62 2.81 9.31
N LEU A 27 -3.76 2.50 8.66
CA LEU A 27 -5.08 2.88 9.14
C LEU A 27 -5.41 2.27 10.50
N TYR A 28 -4.99 1.04 10.77
CA TYR A 28 -5.18 0.36 12.05
C TYR A 28 -4.48 1.10 13.21
N ARG A 29 -3.29 1.69 12.97
CA ARG A 29 -2.59 2.50 13.98
C ARG A 29 -3.36 3.76 14.37
N PHE A 30 -4.20 4.27 13.49
CA PHE A 30 -5.08 5.41 13.75
C PHE A 30 -6.52 4.98 14.10
N HIS A 31 -6.77 3.69 14.30
CA HIS A 31 -8.09 3.10 14.54
C HIS A 31 -9.11 3.41 13.43
N LEU A 32 -8.64 3.65 12.20
CA LEU A 32 -9.47 3.90 11.02
C LEU A 32 -9.77 2.63 10.22
N ALA A 33 -9.07 1.53 10.51
CA ALA A 33 -9.34 0.19 9.96
C ALA A 33 -9.53 -0.81 11.09
N LEU A 34 -10.33 -1.85 10.84
CA LEU A 34 -10.68 -2.89 11.81
C LEU A 34 -9.55 -3.92 12.02
N SER A 35 -8.73 -4.16 11.00
CA SER A 35 -7.58 -5.06 11.04
C SER A 35 -6.42 -4.43 10.30
N PRO A 36 -5.16 -4.64 10.73
CA PRO A 36 -3.98 -4.21 9.98
C PRO A 36 -3.68 -5.08 8.76
N GLU A 37 -4.42 -6.17 8.56
CA GLU A 37 -4.09 -7.21 7.59
C GLU A 37 -4.65 -6.92 6.19
N CYS A 38 -3.93 -7.40 5.17
CA CYS A 38 -4.42 -7.45 3.81
C CYS A 38 -5.55 -8.49 3.74
N PRO A 39 -6.73 -8.16 3.19
CA PRO A 39 -7.85 -9.10 3.09
C PRO A 39 -7.55 -10.32 2.21
N LEU A 40 -6.54 -10.23 1.35
CA LEU A 40 -6.14 -11.32 0.45
C LEU A 40 -5.05 -12.21 1.06
N CYS A 41 -4.02 -11.57 1.62
CA CYS A 41 -2.80 -12.26 2.05
C CYS A 41 -2.81 -12.59 3.55
N LEU A 42 -3.73 -12.01 4.33
CA LEU A 42 -3.86 -12.17 5.78
C LEU A 42 -2.56 -11.87 6.54
N VAL A 43 -1.76 -10.95 6.01
CA VAL A 43 -0.54 -10.41 6.64
C VAL A 43 -0.65 -8.89 6.73
N PRO A 44 0.07 -8.21 7.64
CA PRO A 44 0.01 -6.76 7.76
C PRO A 44 0.19 -6.05 6.43
N GLU A 45 -0.80 -5.25 6.02
CA GLU A 45 -0.78 -4.53 4.76
C GLU A 45 0.11 -3.30 4.86
N THR A 46 1.40 -3.51 4.65
CA THR A 46 2.41 -2.44 4.57
C THR A 46 2.65 -2.04 3.12
N VAL A 47 3.30 -0.88 2.90
CA VAL A 47 3.71 -0.42 1.57
C VAL A 47 4.57 -1.47 0.85
N THR A 48 5.49 -2.10 1.58
CA THR A 48 6.33 -3.17 1.07
C THR A 48 5.52 -4.40 0.66
N HIS A 49 4.56 -4.82 1.49
CA HIS A 49 3.67 -5.91 1.14
C HIS A 49 2.85 -5.56 -0.11
N TYR A 50 2.18 -4.41 -0.12
CA TYR A 50 1.32 -3.97 -1.21
C TYR A 50 2.05 -3.86 -2.55
N LEU A 51 3.28 -3.32 -2.58
CA LEU A 51 4.03 -3.10 -3.81
C LEU A 51 4.83 -4.31 -4.31
N LEU A 52 5.31 -5.17 -3.41
CA LEU A 52 6.30 -6.19 -3.76
C LEU A 52 5.82 -7.63 -3.53
N ALA A 53 4.77 -7.84 -2.75
CA ALA A 53 4.34 -9.18 -2.32
C ALA A 53 2.85 -9.46 -2.51
N CYS A 54 2.01 -8.43 -2.58
CA CYS A 54 0.57 -8.59 -2.72
C CYS A 54 0.22 -8.96 -4.17
N PRO A 55 -0.54 -10.05 -4.43
CA PRO A 55 -0.93 -10.46 -5.78
C PRO A 55 -1.93 -9.53 -6.47
N TRP A 56 -2.40 -8.49 -5.78
CA TRP A 56 -3.47 -7.60 -6.24
C TRP A 56 -2.94 -6.40 -7.04
N PHE A 57 -1.64 -6.10 -6.94
CA PHE A 57 -0.94 -5.03 -7.66
C PHE A 57 -0.23 -5.58 -8.90
#